data_AF-A0A068UZ19-F1
#
_entry.id   AF-A0A068UZ19-F1
#
_cell.length_a   1.000
_cell.length_b   1.000
_cell.length_c   1.000
_cell.angle_alpha   90.00
_cell.angle_beta   90.00
_cell.angle_gamma   90.00
#
_symmetry.space_group_name_H-M   'P 1'
#
loop_
_entity.id
_entity.type
_entity.pdbx_description
1 polymer ?
#
loop_
_entity_poly.entity_id
_entity_poly.type
_entity_poly.pdbx_seq_one_letter_code
_entity_poly.pdbx_strand_id
1 'polypeptide(L)'
;MDAEIQSFIKVWFVAITSLFYSYFLVQRIPTGLPRLVSLLPIIYLFITLPLSLTSFHLGAPTAFYLLWLGNFKLLLFSFNQCPLASNPPLPLLHFISIALLPIKTKTNLQPNSSSKNSKEQDSPHFKISGRALLVFGIKFLLLAKIIVIYQYRDQLHQSVIFALYCCHLYLGVDLCLAITAVPVRAILGLGTEPQFNQPYLATSLQDFWGRRWNLMVTSILRPTVYNPIRRSSTPIVGRKWSLVPAVLATFLVSGLMHEVIYYYQSRASPTWEVTWFFVLHGVCVVAEIAVKKAFNGRRQLPRVVSGPLTIGFVAITGAWLFFPQVIRHRLDVKAIKESYIWLRLLGEKLGVPTQWLAPLH
;
A
#
# COMPACT_ATOMS: atom_id res chain seq x y z
N MET A 1 -10.63 13.88 -20.46
CA MET A 1 -10.49 12.50 -19.94
C MET A 1 -9.65 11.66 -20.89
N ASP A 2 -9.88 11.77 -22.20
CA ASP A 2 -9.19 10.95 -23.22
C ASP A 2 -7.67 11.11 -23.23
N ALA A 3 -7.16 12.35 -23.16
CA ALA A 3 -5.71 12.59 -23.10
C ALA A 3 -5.04 11.94 -21.87
N GLU A 4 -5.71 11.99 -20.70
CA GLU A 4 -5.22 11.35 -19.47
C GLU A 4 -5.21 9.82 -19.60
N ILE A 5 -6.25 9.24 -20.21
CA ILE A 5 -6.31 7.79 -20.49
C ILE A 5 -5.19 7.39 -21.45
N GLN A 6 -4.91 8.19 -22.49
CA GLN A 6 -3.79 7.93 -23.39
C GLN A 6 -2.44 7.98 -22.67
N SER A 7 -2.21 8.96 -21.80
CA SER A 7 -1.01 9.01 -20.95
C SER A 7 -0.90 7.79 -20.04
N PHE A 8 -2.01 7.38 -19.43
CA PHE A 8 -2.07 6.17 -18.60
C PHE A 8 -1.70 4.91 -19.38
N ILE A 9 -2.26 4.71 -20.57
CA ILE A 9 -1.94 3.57 -21.44
C ILE A 9 -0.44 3.58 -21.80
N LYS A 10 0.11 4.74 -22.18
CA LYS A 10 1.54 4.89 -22.50
C LYS A 10 2.42 4.52 -21.31
N VAL A 11 2.10 5.00 -20.11
CA VAL A 11 2.84 4.68 -18.88
C VAL A 11 2.91 3.17 -18.66
N TRP A 12 1.77 2.49 -18.70
CA TRP A 12 1.71 1.06 -18.44
C TRP A 12 2.36 0.23 -19.55
N PHE A 13 2.24 0.68 -20.80
CA PHE A 13 2.94 0.05 -21.93
C PHE A 13 4.46 0.11 -21.76
N VAL A 14 5.02 1.29 -21.41
CA VAL A 14 6.45 1.44 -21.16
C VAL A 14 6.88 0.62 -19.94
N ALA A 15 6.08 0.59 -18.87
CA ALA A 15 6.39 -0.19 -17.67
C ALA A 15 6.45 -1.70 -17.95
N ILE A 16 5.48 -2.23 -18.70
CA ILE A 16 5.45 -3.64 -19.13
C ILE A 16 6.66 -3.95 -20.02
N THR A 17 6.92 -3.13 -21.04
CA THR A 17 8.07 -3.29 -21.95
C THR A 17 9.40 -3.28 -21.20
N SER A 18 9.51 -2.43 -20.18
CA SER A 18 10.71 -2.39 -19.32
C SER A 18 10.93 -3.72 -18.59
N LEU A 19 9.86 -4.40 -18.16
CA LEU A 19 10.00 -5.69 -17.50
C LEU A 19 10.30 -6.85 -18.44
N PHE A 20 9.94 -6.75 -19.72
CA PHE A 20 10.44 -7.68 -20.74
C PHE A 20 11.98 -7.63 -20.81
N TYR A 21 12.57 -6.43 -20.77
CA TYR A 21 14.03 -6.27 -20.67
C TYR A 21 14.57 -6.90 -19.38
N SER A 22 13.94 -6.64 -18.22
CA SER A 22 14.38 -7.24 -16.95
C SER A 22 14.35 -8.77 -16.97
N TYR A 23 13.31 -9.35 -17.56
CA TYR A 23 13.13 -10.80 -17.60
C TYR A 23 14.12 -11.48 -18.55
N PHE A 24 14.25 -11.00 -19.79
CA PHE A 24 15.04 -11.69 -20.80
C PHE A 24 16.54 -11.42 -20.70
N LEU A 25 16.94 -10.20 -20.32
CA LEU A 25 18.34 -9.78 -20.32
C LEU A 25 18.91 -9.73 -18.91
N VAL A 26 18.29 -8.96 -18.02
CA VAL A 26 18.84 -8.71 -16.68
C VAL A 26 18.88 -9.98 -15.82
N GLN A 27 17.92 -10.89 -15.99
CA GLN A 27 17.92 -12.15 -15.25
C GLN A 27 19.18 -12.99 -15.49
N ARG A 28 19.82 -12.86 -16.66
CA ARG A 28 21.06 -13.56 -17.03
C ARG A 28 22.32 -12.91 -16.43
N ILE A 29 22.20 -11.69 -15.94
CA ILE A 29 23.30 -10.96 -15.31
C ILE A 29 23.53 -11.48 -13.88
N PRO A 30 24.79 -11.64 -13.44
CA PRO A 30 25.10 -12.05 -12.07
C PRO A 30 24.46 -11.17 -11.01
N THR A 31 24.02 -11.78 -9.92
CA THR A 31 23.35 -11.12 -8.79
C THR A 31 24.26 -10.11 -8.11
N GLY A 32 23.69 -9.01 -7.61
CA GLY A 32 24.41 -7.95 -6.90
C GLY A 32 24.52 -6.68 -7.73
N LEU A 33 25.68 -6.01 -7.65
CA LEU A 33 25.90 -4.70 -8.26
C LEU A 33 25.73 -4.68 -9.79
N PRO A 34 26.23 -5.66 -10.58
CA PRO A 34 26.06 -5.64 -12.04
C PRO A 34 24.58 -5.65 -12.45
N ARG A 35 23.78 -6.50 -11.79
CA ARG A 35 22.33 -6.56 -12.01
C ARG A 35 21.65 -5.25 -11.60
N LEU A 36 22.06 -4.65 -10.47
CA LEU A 36 21.50 -3.37 -10.03
C LEU A 36 21.77 -2.25 -11.05
N VAL A 37 23.00 -2.13 -11.54
CA VAL A 37 23.38 -1.12 -12.54
C VAL A 37 22.55 -1.27 -13.82
N SER A 38 22.35 -2.51 -14.29
CA SER A 38 21.50 -2.78 -15.45
C SER A 38 20.02 -2.43 -15.26
N LEU A 39 19.54 -2.36 -14.01
CA LEU A 39 18.17 -1.99 -13.67
C LEU A 39 17.98 -0.48 -13.45
N LEU A 40 19.06 0.31 -13.32
CA LEU A 40 18.96 1.75 -13.08
C LEU A 40 18.12 2.50 -14.12
N PRO A 41 18.21 2.21 -15.44
CA PRO A 41 17.34 2.85 -16.42
C PRO A 41 15.85 2.57 -16.16
N ILE A 42 15.50 1.36 -15.74
CA ILE A 42 14.12 0.98 -15.43
C ILE A 42 13.65 1.63 -14.15
N ILE A 43 14.51 1.68 -13.13
CA ILE A 43 14.21 2.37 -11.87
C ILE A 43 13.92 3.85 -12.13
N TYR A 44 14.72 4.50 -12.98
CA TYR A 44 14.51 5.87 -13.40
C TYR A 44 13.18 6.05 -14.15
N LEU A 45 12.83 5.14 -15.07
CA LEU A 45 11.54 5.15 -15.75
C LEU A 45 10.38 4.99 -14.75
N PHE A 46 10.46 4.07 -13.80
CA PHE A 46 9.40 3.85 -12.81
C PHE A 46 9.21 5.04 -11.86
N ILE A 47 10.26 5.82 -11.62
CA ILE A 47 10.18 7.09 -10.89
C ILE A 47 9.49 8.14 -11.76
N THR A 48 9.89 8.31 -13.02
CA THR A 48 9.45 9.44 -13.85
C THR A 48 8.09 9.25 -14.50
N LEU A 49 7.73 8.02 -14.90
CA LEU A 49 6.49 7.73 -15.63
C LEU A 49 5.20 8.23 -14.94
N PRO A 50 5.00 8.02 -13.62
CA PRO A 50 3.80 8.51 -12.95
C PRO A 50 3.66 10.03 -12.98
N LEU A 51 4.75 10.79 -13.22
CA LEU A 51 4.69 12.25 -13.35
C LEU A 51 3.87 12.69 -14.58
N SER A 52 3.64 11.83 -15.57
CA SER A 52 2.80 12.14 -16.73
C SER A 52 1.29 12.11 -16.43
N LEU A 53 0.90 11.64 -15.24
CA LEU A 53 -0.49 11.55 -14.81
C LEU A 53 -0.87 12.74 -13.93
N THR A 54 -2.05 13.28 -14.19
CA THR A 54 -2.66 14.36 -13.43
C THR A 54 -3.84 13.90 -12.60
N SER A 55 -4.54 12.83 -12.98
CA SER A 55 -5.68 12.30 -12.23
C SER A 55 -5.25 11.76 -10.86
N PHE A 56 -6.05 12.02 -9.85
CA PHE A 56 -5.84 11.47 -8.52
C PHE A 56 -5.94 9.93 -8.53
N HIS A 57 -7.03 9.39 -9.08
CA HIS A 57 -7.33 7.96 -9.06
C HIS A 57 -6.49 7.12 -10.01
N LEU A 58 -5.92 7.70 -11.06
CA LEU A 58 -4.96 7.02 -11.93
C LEU A 58 -3.51 7.23 -11.46
N GLY A 59 -3.17 8.47 -11.06
CA GLY A 59 -1.82 8.86 -10.66
C GLY A 59 -1.35 8.21 -9.36
N ALA A 60 -2.17 8.26 -8.29
CA ALA A 60 -1.73 7.77 -6.97
C ALA A 60 -1.49 6.26 -6.96
N PRO A 61 -2.38 5.41 -7.52
CA PRO A 61 -2.10 3.98 -7.64
C PRO A 61 -0.91 3.69 -8.55
N THR A 62 -0.74 4.41 -9.66
CA THR A 62 0.40 4.22 -10.57
C THR A 62 1.73 4.58 -9.89
N ALA A 63 1.79 5.67 -9.12
CA ALA A 63 2.94 6.03 -8.31
C ALA A 63 3.21 4.96 -7.22
N PHE A 64 2.17 4.50 -6.54
CA PHE A 64 2.31 3.44 -5.56
C PHE A 64 2.83 2.13 -6.18
N TYR A 65 2.37 1.76 -7.36
CA TYR A 65 2.75 0.51 -8.03
C TYR A 65 4.14 0.57 -8.68
N LEU A 66 4.46 1.62 -9.43
CA LEU A 66 5.72 1.72 -10.15
C LEU A 66 6.84 2.25 -9.26
N LEU A 67 6.68 3.50 -8.80
CA LEU A 67 7.70 4.21 -8.03
C LEU A 67 8.01 3.49 -6.71
N TRP A 68 7.00 2.96 -6.02
CA TRP A 68 7.22 2.27 -4.74
C TRP A 68 7.37 0.75 -4.90
N LEU A 69 6.28 0.03 -5.17
CA LEU A 69 6.32 -1.44 -5.14
C LEU A 69 7.26 -2.02 -6.20
N GLY A 70 7.19 -1.53 -7.44
CA GLY A 70 7.96 -2.00 -8.57
C GLY A 70 9.46 -1.82 -8.34
N ASN A 71 9.88 -0.59 -8.03
CA ASN A 71 11.30 -0.30 -7.73
C ASN A 71 11.84 -1.12 -6.57
N PHE A 72 11.07 -1.27 -5.49
CA PHE A 72 11.51 -2.04 -4.34
C PHE A 72 11.64 -3.54 -4.67
N LYS A 73 10.74 -4.10 -5.50
CA LYS A 73 10.85 -5.49 -5.97
C LYS A 73 12.02 -5.67 -6.95
N LEU A 74 12.29 -4.70 -7.82
CA LEU A 74 13.46 -4.71 -8.71
C LEU A 74 14.77 -4.60 -7.92
N LEU A 75 14.80 -3.82 -6.84
CA LEU A 75 15.93 -3.76 -5.92
C LEU A 75 16.16 -5.11 -5.24
N LEU A 76 15.11 -5.79 -4.78
CA LEU A 76 15.24 -7.14 -4.24
C LEU A 76 15.73 -8.14 -5.30
N PHE A 77 15.20 -8.03 -6.53
CA PHE A 77 15.60 -8.86 -7.66
C PHE A 77 17.08 -8.71 -8.03
N SER A 78 17.64 -7.50 -7.90
CA SER A 78 19.07 -7.28 -8.16
C SER A 78 19.95 -8.14 -7.25
N PHE A 79 19.52 -8.37 -6.00
CA PHE A 79 20.20 -9.18 -5.00
C PHE A 79 19.65 -10.62 -4.86
N ASN A 80 18.95 -11.12 -5.88
CA ASN A 80 18.37 -12.46 -5.91
C ASN A 80 17.38 -12.76 -4.77
N GLN A 81 16.64 -11.75 -4.33
CA GLN A 81 15.64 -11.89 -3.28
C GLN A 81 14.22 -11.96 -3.86
N CYS A 82 13.33 -12.65 -3.15
CA CYS A 82 11.90 -12.68 -3.43
C CYS A 82 11.32 -11.24 -3.43
N PRO A 83 10.20 -10.97 -4.13
CA PRO A 83 9.30 -11.94 -4.74
C PRO A 83 9.61 -12.30 -6.19
N LEU A 84 10.55 -11.61 -6.85
CA LEU A 84 10.85 -11.81 -8.27
C LEU A 84 11.93 -12.87 -8.53
N ALA A 85 12.85 -13.07 -7.58
CA ALA A 85 13.81 -14.17 -7.66
C ALA A 85 13.16 -15.48 -7.18
N SER A 86 13.15 -16.50 -8.04
CA SER A 86 12.71 -17.86 -7.73
C SER A 86 13.58 -18.89 -8.45
N ASN A 87 13.62 -20.11 -7.93
CA ASN A 87 14.23 -21.27 -8.59
C ASN A 87 13.22 -22.43 -8.60
N PRO A 88 12.72 -22.89 -9.77
CA PRO A 88 13.01 -22.37 -11.12
C PRO A 88 12.49 -20.93 -11.34
N PRO A 89 12.95 -20.22 -12.39
CA PRO A 89 12.43 -18.92 -12.80
C PRO A 89 10.91 -18.86 -12.89
N LEU A 90 10.33 -17.73 -12.46
CA LEU A 90 8.90 -17.48 -12.65
C LEU A 90 8.57 -17.44 -14.15
N PRO A 91 7.40 -17.93 -14.58
CA PRO A 91 6.90 -17.65 -15.92
C PRO A 91 6.79 -16.13 -16.15
N LEU A 92 6.98 -15.69 -17.40
CA LEU A 92 6.98 -14.27 -17.78
C LEU A 92 5.77 -13.49 -17.23
N LEU A 93 4.56 -14.05 -17.38
CA LEU A 93 3.34 -13.39 -16.93
C LEU A 93 3.30 -13.24 -15.41
N HIS A 94 3.77 -14.24 -14.65
CA HIS A 94 3.91 -14.15 -13.19
C HIS A 94 4.95 -13.10 -12.81
N PHE A 95 6.10 -13.08 -13.47
CA PHE A 95 7.16 -12.09 -13.22
C PHE A 95 6.65 -10.66 -13.40
N ILE A 96 6.03 -10.36 -14.55
CA ILE A 96 5.49 -9.03 -14.86
C ILE A 96 4.39 -8.64 -13.87
N SER A 97 3.45 -9.55 -13.60
CA SER A 97 2.34 -9.29 -12.70
C SER A 97 2.81 -9.05 -11.26
N ILE A 98 3.74 -9.87 -10.76
CA ILE A 98 4.29 -9.71 -9.42
C ILE A 98 5.10 -8.42 -9.34
N ALA A 99 5.84 -8.04 -10.37
CA ALA A 99 6.62 -6.81 -10.36
C ALA A 99 5.72 -5.57 -10.31
N LEU A 100 4.75 -5.47 -11.20
CA LEU A 100 3.94 -4.25 -11.37
C LEU A 100 2.77 -4.12 -10.40
N LEU A 101 2.21 -5.23 -9.90
CA LEU A 101 0.93 -5.19 -9.19
C LEU A 101 1.08 -5.55 -7.69
N PRO A 102 0.10 -5.19 -6.85
CA PRO A 102 0.12 -5.46 -5.41
C PRO A 102 -0.18 -6.94 -5.09
N ILE A 103 0.65 -7.85 -5.60
CA ILE A 103 0.48 -9.29 -5.47
C ILE A 103 1.61 -9.86 -4.62
N LYS A 104 1.25 -10.77 -3.70
CA LYS A 104 2.21 -11.53 -2.91
C LYS A 104 2.22 -12.97 -3.39
N THR A 105 3.40 -13.57 -3.43
CA THR A 105 3.58 -15.00 -3.65
C THR A 105 3.76 -15.73 -2.33
N LYS A 106 3.25 -16.96 -2.25
CA LYS A 106 3.35 -17.85 -1.07
C LYS A 106 4.80 -18.20 -0.69
N THR A 107 5.77 -17.95 -1.58
CA THR A 107 7.21 -18.12 -1.31
C THR A 107 7.77 -17.15 -0.27
N ASN A 108 6.97 -16.22 0.26
CA ASN A 108 7.36 -15.25 1.30
C ASN A 108 7.48 -15.81 2.72
N LEU A 109 7.41 -17.13 2.93
CA LEU A 109 7.71 -17.73 4.22
C LEU A 109 9.15 -18.26 4.21
N GLN A 110 10.05 -17.54 4.88
CA GLN A 110 11.21 -18.22 5.47
C GLN A 110 10.71 -19.34 6.40
N PRO A 111 11.30 -20.54 6.35
CA PRO A 111 10.91 -21.65 7.21
C PRO A 111 11.47 -21.40 8.61
N ASN A 112 10.73 -20.65 9.43
CA ASN A 112 10.98 -20.56 10.87
C ASN A 112 9.66 -20.71 11.64
N SER A 113 9.03 -21.85 11.41
CA SER A 113 8.19 -22.51 12.41
C SER A 113 8.15 -23.99 12.04
N SER A 114 8.77 -24.81 12.87
CA SER A 114 8.57 -26.25 12.93
C SER A 114 7.08 -26.54 13.15
N SER A 115 6.34 -26.65 12.06
CA SER A 115 5.00 -27.24 11.99
C SER A 115 5.07 -28.31 10.91
N LYS A 116 5.60 -29.47 11.31
CA LYS A 116 5.33 -30.72 10.61
C LYS A 116 3.85 -31.01 10.84
N ASN A 117 3.01 -30.71 9.86
CA ASN A 117 1.79 -31.43 9.48
C ASN A 117 0.88 -30.51 8.66
N SER A 118 1.09 -30.49 7.36
CA SER A 118 0.00 -30.20 6.43
C SER A 118 0.18 -31.14 5.25
N LYS A 119 -0.65 -32.19 5.26
CA LYS A 119 -0.85 -33.11 4.15
C LYS A 119 -1.01 -32.30 2.86
N GLU A 120 -0.29 -32.72 1.83
CA GLU A 120 -0.61 -32.44 0.44
C GLU A 120 -2.10 -32.71 0.21
N GLN A 121 -2.84 -31.67 -0.14
CA GLN A 121 -4.16 -31.82 -0.71
C GLN A 121 -4.44 -30.68 -1.69
N ASP A 122 -4.42 -31.08 -2.95
CA ASP A 122 -5.16 -30.56 -4.10
C ASP A 122 -4.80 -29.20 -4.72
N SER A 123 -4.85 -29.23 -6.05
CA SER A 123 -4.64 -28.20 -7.06
C SER A 123 -5.20 -26.80 -6.71
N PRO A 124 -4.56 -25.70 -7.14
CA PRO A 124 -4.94 -24.36 -6.73
C PRO A 124 -6.08 -23.84 -7.61
N HIS A 125 -7.29 -24.39 -7.47
CA HIS A 125 -8.46 -23.69 -7.97
C HIS A 125 -8.72 -22.49 -7.05
N PHE A 126 -8.30 -21.31 -7.52
CA PHE A 126 -8.66 -20.03 -6.91
C PHE A 126 -10.18 -19.90 -6.88
N LYS A 127 -10.79 -20.14 -5.73
CA LYS A 127 -12.22 -19.88 -5.50
C LYS A 127 -12.36 -18.59 -4.72
N ILE A 128 -12.94 -17.57 -5.37
CA ILE A 128 -13.40 -16.38 -4.66
C ILE A 128 -14.58 -16.81 -3.80
N SER A 129 -14.42 -16.78 -2.48
CA SER A 129 -15.52 -17.06 -1.56
C SER A 129 -16.64 -16.04 -1.76
N GLY A 130 -17.90 -16.48 -1.81
CA GLY A 130 -19.06 -15.58 -1.86
C GLY A 130 -19.07 -14.55 -0.73
N ARG A 131 -18.53 -14.91 0.44
CA ARG A 131 -18.32 -13.98 1.57
C ARG A 131 -17.36 -12.85 1.22
N ALA A 132 -16.30 -13.11 0.45
CA ALA A 132 -15.34 -12.10 0.04
C ALA A 132 -15.94 -11.10 -0.96
N LEU A 133 -16.75 -11.59 -1.92
CA LEU A 133 -17.52 -10.75 -2.85
C LEU A 133 -18.54 -9.88 -2.10
N LEU A 134 -19.24 -10.46 -1.14
CA LEU A 134 -20.20 -9.73 -0.31
C LEU A 134 -19.51 -8.62 0.50
N VAL A 135 -18.38 -8.91 1.14
CA VAL A 135 -17.61 -7.90 1.89
C VAL A 135 -17.10 -6.80 0.96
N PHE A 136 -16.64 -7.16 -0.26
CA PHE A 136 -16.23 -6.19 -1.27
C PHE A 136 -17.40 -5.29 -1.69
N GLY A 137 -18.57 -5.87 -1.97
CA GLY A 137 -19.79 -5.13 -2.32
C GLY A 137 -20.24 -4.17 -1.21
N ILE A 138 -20.21 -4.62 0.05
CA ILE A 138 -20.53 -3.76 1.20
C ILE A 138 -19.56 -2.57 1.27
N LYS A 139 -18.25 -2.80 1.16
CA LYS A 139 -17.25 -1.73 1.18
C LYS A 139 -17.43 -0.74 0.04
N PHE A 140 -17.74 -1.23 -1.16
CA PHE A 140 -18.04 -0.40 -2.31
C PHE A 140 -19.26 0.48 -2.06
N LEU A 141 -20.36 -0.09 -1.57
CA LEU A 141 -21.58 0.65 -1.24
C LEU A 141 -21.34 1.69 -0.13
N LEU A 142 -20.54 1.35 0.89
CA LEU A 142 -20.15 2.29 1.93
C LEU A 142 -19.33 3.46 1.36
N LEU A 143 -18.36 3.19 0.48
CA LEU A 143 -17.58 4.23 -0.19
C LEU A 143 -18.48 5.12 -1.07
N ALA A 144 -19.39 4.51 -1.85
CA ALA A 144 -20.34 5.26 -2.67
C ALA A 144 -21.22 6.18 -1.80
N LYS A 145 -21.74 5.70 -0.67
CA LYS A 145 -22.50 6.53 0.29
C LYS A 145 -21.67 7.67 0.85
N ILE A 146 -20.43 7.43 1.25
CA ILE A 146 -19.52 8.49 1.72
C ILE A 146 -19.31 9.54 0.63
N ILE A 147 -19.14 9.12 -0.63
CA ILE A 147 -19.02 10.03 -1.77
C ILE A 147 -20.26 10.92 -1.83
N VAL A 148 -21.47 10.37 -1.80
CA VAL A 148 -22.74 11.15 -1.79
C VAL A 148 -22.78 12.17 -0.68
N ILE A 149 -22.41 11.78 0.55
CA ILE A 149 -22.47 12.64 1.74
C ILE A 149 -21.63 13.91 1.56
N TYR A 150 -20.56 13.89 0.73
CA TYR A 150 -19.77 15.09 0.47
C TYR A 150 -20.52 16.20 -0.27
N GLN A 151 -21.69 15.95 -0.89
CA GLN A 151 -22.57 17.02 -1.37
C GLN A 151 -23.02 17.96 -0.25
N TYR A 152 -23.14 17.44 0.98
CA TYR A 152 -23.56 18.20 2.15
C TYR A 152 -22.38 18.65 3.00
N ARG A 153 -21.14 18.56 2.49
CA ARG A 153 -19.92 18.80 3.28
C ARG A 153 -19.92 20.16 4.00
N ASP A 154 -20.47 21.20 3.38
CA ASP A 154 -20.45 22.56 3.94
C ASP A 154 -21.44 22.71 5.12
N GLN A 155 -22.34 21.73 5.31
CA GLN A 155 -23.29 21.66 6.44
C GLN A 155 -22.81 20.72 7.56
N LEU A 156 -21.74 19.96 7.34
CA LEU A 156 -21.25 18.97 8.30
C LEU A 156 -20.22 19.59 9.25
N HIS A 157 -20.27 19.16 10.52
CA HIS A 157 -19.23 19.52 11.48
C HIS A 157 -17.86 18.99 11.04
N GLN A 158 -16.78 19.74 11.29
CA GLN A 158 -15.43 19.42 10.83
C GLN A 158 -14.95 18.04 11.31
N SER A 159 -15.31 17.62 12.53
CA SER A 159 -14.98 16.28 13.04
C SER A 159 -15.64 15.16 12.23
N VAL A 160 -16.85 15.39 11.72
CA VAL A 160 -17.57 14.42 10.87
C VAL A 160 -16.88 14.32 9.52
N ILE A 161 -16.52 15.45 8.91
CA ILE A 161 -15.76 15.48 7.65
C ILE A 161 -14.45 14.71 7.80
N PHE A 162 -13.74 14.93 8.91
CA PHE A 162 -12.49 14.22 9.19
C PHE A 162 -12.68 12.70 9.32
N ALA A 163 -13.74 12.27 10.02
CA ALA A 163 -14.08 10.86 10.11
C ALA A 163 -14.42 10.26 8.73
N LEU A 164 -15.15 11.01 7.88
CA LEU A 164 -15.43 10.61 6.50
C LEU A 164 -14.15 10.51 5.67
N TYR A 165 -13.19 11.42 5.83
CA TYR A 165 -11.88 11.36 5.17
C TYR A 165 -11.08 10.11 5.58
N CYS A 166 -11.06 9.77 6.87
CA CYS A 166 -10.43 8.54 7.35
C CYS A 166 -11.06 7.29 6.72
N CYS A 167 -12.41 7.23 6.71
CA CYS A 167 -13.16 6.12 6.12
C CYS A 167 -12.97 6.03 4.60
N HIS A 168 -13.00 7.17 3.90
CA HIS A 168 -12.74 7.25 2.46
C HIS A 168 -11.33 6.75 2.16
N LEU A 169 -10.29 7.25 2.84
CA LEU A 169 -8.91 6.81 2.64
C LEU A 169 -8.77 5.29 2.80
N TYR A 170 -9.31 4.74 3.89
CA TYR A 170 -9.27 3.30 4.14
C TYR A 170 -9.97 2.49 3.04
N LEU A 171 -11.23 2.81 2.75
CA LEU A 171 -12.05 2.07 1.77
C LEU A 171 -11.50 2.23 0.35
N GLY A 172 -11.08 3.44 -0.02
CA GLY A 172 -10.54 3.76 -1.33
C GLY A 172 -9.26 2.99 -1.63
N VAL A 173 -8.30 2.96 -0.68
CA VAL A 173 -7.06 2.19 -0.87
C VAL A 173 -7.35 0.69 -0.88
N ASP A 174 -8.18 0.18 0.03
CA ASP A 174 -8.50 -1.25 0.09
C ASP A 174 -9.20 -1.75 -1.20
N LEU A 175 -10.20 -1.01 -1.69
CA LEU A 175 -10.88 -1.34 -2.95
C LEU A 175 -9.96 -1.20 -4.16
N CYS A 176 -9.14 -0.14 -4.22
CA CYS A 176 -8.19 0.05 -5.31
C CYS A 176 -7.20 -1.13 -5.42
N LEU A 177 -6.63 -1.56 -4.29
CA LEU A 177 -5.71 -2.70 -4.26
C LEU A 177 -6.44 -4.02 -4.57
N ALA A 178 -7.70 -4.17 -4.16
CA ALA A 178 -8.49 -5.36 -4.43
C ALA A 178 -8.86 -5.48 -5.92
N ILE A 179 -9.29 -4.39 -6.56
CA ILE A 179 -9.66 -4.35 -7.98
C ILE A 179 -8.48 -4.74 -8.88
N THR A 180 -7.25 -4.40 -8.49
CA THR A 180 -6.05 -4.78 -9.26
C THR A 180 -5.55 -6.18 -8.91
N ALA A 181 -5.48 -6.55 -7.63
CA ALA A 181 -4.89 -7.81 -7.21
C ALA A 181 -5.79 -9.02 -7.44
N VAL A 182 -7.11 -8.92 -7.22
CA VAL A 182 -8.03 -10.07 -7.26
C VAL A 182 -8.12 -10.71 -8.65
N PRO A 183 -8.36 -9.95 -9.74
CA PRO A 183 -8.46 -10.54 -11.07
C PRO A 183 -7.16 -11.24 -11.49
N VAL A 184 -6.02 -10.62 -11.22
CA VAL A 184 -4.72 -11.19 -11.59
C VAL A 184 -4.39 -12.43 -10.77
N ARG A 185 -4.75 -12.46 -9.48
CA ARG A 185 -4.62 -13.68 -8.68
C ARG A 185 -5.53 -14.81 -9.18
N ALA A 186 -6.74 -14.48 -9.65
CA ALA A 186 -7.65 -15.45 -10.25
C ALA A 186 -7.07 -16.06 -11.53
N ILE A 187 -6.54 -15.22 -12.42
CA ILE A 187 -5.95 -15.64 -13.69
C ILE A 187 -4.67 -16.46 -13.46
N LEU A 188 -3.85 -16.09 -12.48
CA LEU A 188 -2.55 -16.72 -12.22
C LEU A 188 -2.58 -17.87 -11.20
N GLY A 189 -3.74 -18.20 -10.64
CA GLY A 189 -3.89 -19.22 -9.59
C GLY A 189 -3.15 -18.89 -8.30
N LEU A 190 -2.94 -17.61 -7.98
CA LEU A 190 -2.21 -17.17 -6.80
C LEU A 190 -3.12 -17.06 -5.57
N GLY A 191 -2.61 -17.43 -4.40
CA GLY A 191 -3.38 -17.40 -3.16
C GLY A 191 -3.94 -16.01 -2.81
N THR A 192 -5.11 -15.99 -2.16
CA THR A 192 -5.72 -14.77 -1.62
C THR A 192 -5.05 -14.38 -0.30
N GLU A 193 -4.26 -13.31 -0.31
CA GLU A 193 -3.88 -12.61 0.93
C GLU A 193 -4.64 -11.28 1.05
N PRO A 194 -5.21 -10.98 2.24
CA PRO A 194 -5.86 -9.70 2.46
C PRO A 194 -4.83 -8.56 2.40
N GLN A 195 -5.21 -7.45 1.76
CA GLN A 195 -4.37 -6.25 1.73
C GLN A 195 -4.50 -5.44 3.03
N PHE A 196 -5.69 -5.50 3.62
CA PHE A 196 -5.99 -4.98 4.95
C PHE A 196 -6.64 -6.06 5.80
N ASN A 197 -6.30 -6.09 7.09
CA ASN A 197 -6.87 -7.03 8.04
C ASN A 197 -7.59 -6.27 9.17
N GLN A 198 -8.76 -5.72 8.84
CA GLN A 198 -9.65 -5.01 9.78
C GLN A 198 -8.88 -4.04 10.69
N PRO A 199 -8.28 -2.97 10.14
CA PRO A 199 -7.41 -2.06 10.89
C PRO A 199 -8.10 -1.36 12.06
N TYR A 200 -9.42 -1.16 11.99
CA TYR A 200 -10.24 -0.61 13.07
C TYR A 200 -10.31 -1.51 14.32
N LEU A 201 -9.89 -2.77 14.24
CA LEU A 201 -9.77 -3.68 15.40
C LEU A 201 -8.36 -3.73 16.00
N ALA A 202 -7.47 -2.81 15.59
CA ALA A 202 -6.12 -2.76 16.13
C ALA A 202 -6.15 -2.41 17.62
N THR A 203 -5.38 -3.15 18.41
CA THR A 203 -5.27 -2.96 19.88
C THR A 203 -3.97 -2.28 20.30
N SER A 204 -3.11 -1.99 19.33
CA SER A 204 -1.80 -1.35 19.46
C SER A 204 -1.32 -0.76 18.14
N LEU A 205 -0.38 0.19 18.19
CA LEU A 205 0.23 0.75 16.98
C LEU A 205 1.05 -0.31 16.23
N GLN A 206 1.72 -1.18 16.97
CA GLN A 206 2.42 -2.32 16.37
C GLN A 206 1.46 -3.25 15.61
N ASP A 207 0.27 -3.53 16.16
CA ASP A 207 -0.74 -4.37 15.50
C ASP A 207 -1.35 -3.66 14.28
N PHE A 208 -1.64 -2.35 14.41
CA PHE A 208 -2.13 -1.52 13.32
C PHE A 208 -1.18 -1.54 12.11
N TRP A 209 0.06 -1.05 12.27
CA TRP A 209 1.03 -0.93 11.17
C TRP A 209 1.64 -2.25 10.74
N GLY A 210 1.80 -3.20 11.66
CA GLY A 210 2.51 -4.45 11.39
C GLY A 210 1.65 -5.56 10.81
N ARG A 211 0.33 -5.56 11.09
CA ARG A 211 -0.53 -6.73 10.83
C ARG A 211 -1.89 -6.40 10.22
N ARG A 212 -2.29 -5.13 10.16
CA ARG A 212 -3.65 -4.77 9.75
C ARG A 212 -3.75 -3.72 8.67
N TRP A 213 -2.88 -2.72 8.68
CA TRP A 213 -2.83 -1.64 7.70
C TRP A 213 -1.87 -1.94 6.57
N ASN A 214 -2.35 -1.83 5.32
CA ASN A 214 -1.59 -1.94 4.08
C ASN A 214 -0.46 -2.99 4.12
N LEU A 215 -0.85 -4.26 4.13
CA LEU A 215 0.07 -5.38 4.25
C LEU A 215 1.01 -5.54 3.05
N MET A 216 0.74 -4.86 1.91
CA MET A 216 1.68 -4.77 0.80
C MET A 216 2.90 -3.95 1.18
N VAL A 217 2.70 -2.77 1.77
CA VAL A 217 3.80 -1.91 2.24
C VAL A 217 4.64 -2.63 3.28
N THR A 218 4.01 -3.26 4.26
CA THR A 218 4.74 -4.02 5.29
C THR A 218 5.53 -5.19 4.68
N SER A 219 4.97 -5.86 3.67
CA SER A 219 5.66 -6.98 3.01
C SER A 219 6.86 -6.57 2.18
N ILE A 220 6.85 -5.36 1.61
CA ILE A 220 7.96 -4.88 0.78
C ILE A 220 9.03 -4.17 1.61
N LEU A 221 8.64 -3.37 2.61
CA LEU A 221 9.57 -2.66 3.50
C LEU A 221 10.37 -3.61 4.40
N ARG A 222 9.79 -4.77 4.76
CA ARG A 222 10.45 -5.75 5.62
C ARG A 222 11.76 -6.29 5.02
N PRO A 223 11.79 -6.86 3.80
CA PRO A 223 13.01 -7.33 3.17
C PRO A 223 13.90 -6.20 2.63
N THR A 224 13.34 -5.06 2.22
CA THR A 224 14.14 -3.95 1.63
C THR A 224 14.79 -3.03 2.63
N VAL A 225 14.15 -2.77 3.78
CA VAL A 225 14.61 -1.75 4.75
C VAL A 225 14.84 -2.38 6.11
N TYR A 226 13.79 -2.99 6.71
CA TYR A 226 13.86 -3.47 8.09
C TYR A 226 14.94 -4.55 8.28
N ASN A 227 14.93 -5.60 7.45
CA ASN A 227 15.85 -6.73 7.59
C ASN A 227 17.31 -6.32 7.35
N PRO A 228 17.66 -5.59 6.27
CA PRO A 228 19.02 -5.10 6.04
C PRO A 228 19.51 -4.21 7.19
N ILE A 229 18.73 -3.22 7.61
CA ILE A 229 19.14 -2.28 8.66
C ILE A 229 19.29 -3.00 10.01
N ARG A 230 18.39 -3.94 10.32
CA ARG A 230 18.51 -4.76 11.52
C ARG A 230 19.78 -5.62 11.50
N ARG A 231 20.12 -6.23 10.36
CA ARG A 231 21.33 -7.04 10.20
C ARG A 231 22.58 -6.18 10.38
N SER A 232 22.65 -5.04 9.70
CA SER A 232 23.83 -4.14 9.75
C SER A 232 24.00 -3.45 11.11
N SER A 233 22.92 -3.17 11.84
CA SER A 233 22.97 -2.55 13.17
C SER A 233 23.19 -3.55 14.32
N THR A 234 23.00 -4.86 14.08
CA THR A 234 23.16 -5.88 15.13
C THR A 234 24.58 -5.96 15.68
N PRO A 235 25.65 -5.91 14.86
CA PRO A 235 27.03 -5.86 15.36
C PRO A 235 27.34 -4.60 16.19
N ILE A 236 26.69 -3.48 15.90
CA ILE A 236 27.01 -2.16 16.48
C ILE A 236 26.28 -1.94 17.81
N VAL A 237 24.97 -2.19 17.84
CA VAL A 237 24.10 -1.85 18.99
C VAL A 237 23.63 -3.11 19.74
N GLY A 238 23.96 -4.29 19.23
CA GLY A 238 23.54 -5.57 19.78
C GLY A 238 22.13 -6.01 19.34
N ARG A 239 21.87 -7.31 19.44
CA ARG A 239 20.64 -7.96 18.92
C ARG A 239 19.34 -7.45 19.55
N LYS A 240 19.38 -6.96 20.79
CA LYS A 240 18.21 -6.44 21.51
C LYS A 240 17.80 -5.06 21.00
N TRP A 241 18.78 -4.21 20.69
CA TRP A 241 18.58 -2.81 20.31
C TRP A 241 18.56 -2.58 18.80
N SER A 242 19.06 -3.52 17.99
CA SER A 242 19.01 -3.44 16.51
C SER A 242 17.60 -3.32 15.93
N LEU A 243 16.57 -3.63 16.73
CA LEU A 243 15.18 -3.36 16.39
C LEU A 243 14.89 -1.86 16.22
N VAL A 244 15.45 -1.01 17.08
CA VAL A 244 15.16 0.43 17.12
C VAL A 244 15.51 1.10 15.79
N PRO A 245 16.77 1.07 15.31
CA PRO A 245 17.11 1.69 14.03
C PRO A 245 16.36 1.05 12.86
N ALA A 246 16.07 -0.25 12.92
CA ALA A 246 15.31 -0.93 11.87
C ALA A 246 13.86 -0.44 11.78
N VAL A 247 13.18 -0.25 12.92
CA VAL A 247 11.81 0.30 12.94
C VAL A 247 11.82 1.76 12.49
N LEU A 248 12.67 2.60 13.08
CA LEU A 248 12.73 4.02 12.75
C LEU A 248 13.02 4.26 11.28
N ALA A 249 14.00 3.55 10.71
CA ALA A 249 14.30 3.67 9.28
C ALA A 249 13.17 3.15 8.38
N THR A 250 12.45 2.09 8.80
CA THR A 250 11.28 1.60 8.05
C THR A 250 10.18 2.65 7.97
N PHE A 251 9.88 3.31 9.09
CA PHE A 251 8.90 4.39 9.13
C PHE A 251 9.38 5.64 8.38
N LEU A 252 10.66 5.99 8.48
CA LEU A 252 11.24 7.09 7.72
C LEU A 252 11.10 6.86 6.21
N VAL A 253 11.53 5.69 5.70
CA VAL A 253 11.39 5.36 4.27
C VAL A 253 9.93 5.35 3.85
N SER A 254 9.02 4.84 4.69
CA SER A 254 7.58 4.94 4.43
C SER A 254 7.11 6.39 4.31
N GLY A 255 7.55 7.27 5.22
CA GLY A 255 7.21 8.70 5.20
C GLY A 255 7.70 9.40 3.94
N LEU A 256 8.96 9.18 3.57
CA LEU A 256 9.54 9.72 2.34
C LEU A 256 8.77 9.28 1.10
N MET A 257 8.36 8.00 1.02
CA MET A 257 7.57 7.53 -0.11
C MET A 257 6.19 8.19 -0.19
N HIS A 258 5.54 8.47 0.96
CA HIS A 258 4.28 9.21 0.97
C HIS A 258 4.48 10.67 0.57
N GLU A 259 5.57 11.31 0.98
CA GLU A 259 5.93 12.66 0.56
C GLU A 259 6.07 12.75 -0.97
N VAL A 260 6.74 11.78 -1.58
CA VAL A 260 6.89 11.73 -3.04
C VAL A 260 5.55 11.48 -3.74
N ILE A 261 4.70 10.59 -3.20
CA ILE A 261 3.35 10.38 -3.74
C ILE A 261 2.53 11.68 -3.64
N TYR A 262 2.62 12.41 -2.52
CA TYR A 262 1.93 13.68 -2.35
C TYR A 262 2.45 14.73 -3.34
N TYR A 263 3.76 14.78 -3.57
CA TYR A 263 4.37 15.61 -4.61
C TYR A 263 3.82 15.27 -6.00
N TYR A 264 3.63 13.98 -6.34
CA TYR A 264 3.12 13.58 -7.66
C TYR A 264 1.67 14.03 -7.85
N GLN A 265 0.88 14.03 -6.79
CA GLN A 265 -0.54 14.41 -6.88
C GLN A 265 -0.78 15.92 -6.79
N SER A 266 -0.01 16.62 -5.96
CA SER A 266 -0.16 18.06 -5.73
C SER A 266 0.71 18.93 -6.64
N ARG A 267 1.85 18.41 -7.12
CA ARG A 267 2.92 19.17 -7.78
C ARG A 267 3.47 20.33 -6.94
N ALA A 268 3.22 20.31 -5.64
CA ALA A 268 3.68 21.31 -4.70
C ALA A 268 4.88 20.79 -3.91
N SER A 269 5.79 21.68 -3.51
CA SER A 269 6.99 21.31 -2.76
C SER A 269 6.64 20.51 -1.49
N PRO A 270 7.45 19.49 -1.16
CA PRO A 270 7.33 18.73 0.08
C PRO A 270 7.26 19.63 1.33
N THR A 271 6.35 19.30 2.24
CA THR A 271 6.18 20.02 3.51
C THR A 271 6.75 19.24 4.69
N TRP A 272 7.06 17.96 4.48
CA TRP A 272 7.58 17.03 5.48
C TRP A 272 6.59 16.68 6.60
N GLU A 273 5.36 17.21 6.56
CA GLU A 273 4.30 16.92 7.53
C GLU A 273 3.97 15.43 7.56
N VAL A 274 3.74 14.83 6.38
CA VAL A 274 3.45 13.39 6.28
C VAL A 274 4.66 12.54 6.64
N THR A 275 5.88 12.99 6.35
CA THR A 275 7.09 12.30 6.81
C THR A 275 7.16 12.27 8.34
N TRP A 276 6.89 13.40 9.00
CA TRP A 276 6.84 13.49 10.47
C TRP A 276 5.73 12.65 11.09
N PHE A 277 4.58 12.51 10.42
CA PHE A 277 3.54 11.57 10.83
C PHE A 277 4.12 10.15 10.98
N PHE A 278 4.80 9.63 9.95
CA PHE A 278 5.37 8.29 10.02
C PHE A 278 6.51 8.18 11.04
N VAL A 279 7.40 9.18 11.12
CA VAL A 279 8.51 9.18 12.10
C VAL A 279 7.96 9.14 13.54
N LEU A 280 6.97 9.97 13.85
CA LEU A 280 6.30 9.97 15.16
C LEU A 280 5.73 8.59 15.49
N HIS A 281 4.99 8.00 14.55
CA HIS A 281 4.45 6.64 14.71
C HIS A 281 5.54 5.59 14.91
N GLY A 282 6.67 5.71 14.20
CA GLY A 282 7.83 4.84 14.39
C GLY A 282 8.42 4.92 15.80
N VAL A 283 8.57 6.14 16.33
CA VAL A 283 9.02 6.38 17.72
C VAL A 283 8.02 5.77 18.71
N CYS A 284 6.72 6.01 18.52
CA CYS A 284 5.68 5.46 19.37
C CYS A 284 5.64 3.92 19.34
N VAL A 285 5.86 3.29 18.18
CA VAL A 285 5.97 1.82 18.07
C VAL A 285 7.20 1.30 18.81
N VAL A 286 8.34 1.97 18.72
CA VAL A 286 9.54 1.60 19.49
C VAL A 286 9.29 1.72 20.99
N ALA A 287 8.72 2.83 21.43
CA ALA A 287 8.35 3.06 22.83
C ALA A 287 7.37 1.99 23.32
N GLU A 288 6.35 1.67 22.53
CA GLU A 288 5.39 0.61 22.82
C GLU A 288 6.07 -0.75 23.00
N ILE A 289 7.03 -1.10 22.13
CA ILE A 289 7.77 -2.35 22.25
C ILE A 289 8.65 -2.37 23.51
N ALA A 290 9.26 -1.24 23.86
CA ALA A 290 10.05 -1.11 25.09
C ALA A 290 9.18 -1.29 26.35
N VAL A 291 8.02 -0.64 26.39
CA VAL A 291 7.03 -0.77 27.48
C VAL A 291 6.55 -2.22 27.60
N LYS A 292 6.14 -2.86 26.50
CA LYS A 292 5.69 -4.28 26.50
C LYS A 292 6.77 -5.23 27.03
N LYS A 293 8.03 -4.97 26.70
CA LYS A 293 9.18 -5.74 27.23
C LYS A 293 9.41 -5.49 28.71
N ALA A 294 9.38 -4.23 29.16
CA ALA A 294 9.61 -3.87 30.57
C ALA A 294 8.57 -4.51 31.51
N PHE A 295 7.31 -4.59 31.08
CA PHE A 295 6.23 -5.21 31.87
C PHE A 295 6.09 -6.73 31.67
N ASN A 296 7.04 -7.41 31.00
CA ASN A 296 6.99 -8.84 30.68
C ASN A 296 5.65 -9.31 30.07
N GLY A 297 4.93 -8.42 29.38
CA GLY A 297 3.58 -8.68 28.88
C GLY A 297 2.50 -8.96 29.93
N ARG A 298 2.78 -8.76 31.24
CA ARG A 298 1.86 -9.08 32.36
C ARG A 298 0.78 -8.03 32.60
N ARG A 299 1.03 -6.76 32.25
CA ARG A 299 0.05 -5.67 32.33
C ARG A 299 -0.37 -5.24 30.93
N GLN A 300 -1.28 -5.98 30.32
CA GLN A 300 -1.90 -5.57 29.06
C GLN A 300 -3.19 -4.82 29.36
N LEU A 301 -3.37 -3.66 28.73
CA LEU A 301 -4.62 -2.93 28.79
C LEU A 301 -5.73 -3.80 28.16
N PRO A 302 -6.95 -3.79 28.74
CA PRO A 302 -8.10 -4.46 28.12
C PRO A 302 -8.29 -3.96 26.69
N ARG A 303 -8.65 -4.87 25.76
CA ARG A 303 -8.85 -4.54 24.33
C ARG A 303 -9.86 -3.41 24.10
N VAL A 304 -10.86 -3.33 24.98
CA VAL A 304 -11.90 -2.30 24.96
C VAL A 304 -11.34 -0.90 25.21
N VAL A 305 -10.22 -0.78 25.93
CA VAL A 305 -9.52 0.49 26.18
C VAL A 305 -8.42 0.73 25.15
N SER A 306 -7.60 -0.30 24.90
CA SER A 306 -6.44 -0.15 24.03
C SER A 306 -6.81 0.04 22.55
N GLY A 307 -7.95 -0.52 22.11
CA GLY A 307 -8.48 -0.37 20.76
C GLY A 307 -8.83 1.08 20.43
N PRO A 308 -9.82 1.69 21.13
CA PRO A 308 -10.18 3.09 20.94
C PRO A 308 -8.99 4.05 21.13
N LEU A 309 -8.11 3.78 22.09
CA LEU A 309 -6.90 4.59 22.28
C LEU A 309 -5.98 4.54 21.05
N THR A 310 -5.77 3.35 20.47
CA THR A 310 -4.93 3.18 19.27
C THR A 310 -5.55 3.88 18.07
N ILE A 311 -6.85 3.65 17.81
CA ILE A 311 -7.54 4.25 16.66
C ILE A 311 -7.65 5.77 16.84
N GLY A 312 -7.96 6.24 18.05
CA GLY A 312 -7.98 7.66 18.39
C GLY A 312 -6.63 8.32 18.19
N PHE A 313 -5.53 7.70 18.63
CA PHE A 313 -4.18 8.21 18.38
C PHE A 313 -3.87 8.33 16.88
N VAL A 314 -4.17 7.28 16.09
CA VAL A 314 -3.98 7.30 14.63
C VAL A 314 -4.83 8.40 13.98
N ALA A 315 -6.09 8.54 14.40
CA ALA A 315 -7.00 9.55 13.87
C ALA A 315 -6.52 10.98 14.20
N ILE A 316 -6.17 11.26 15.46
CA ILE A 316 -5.70 12.58 15.91
C ILE A 316 -4.40 12.97 15.21
N THR A 317 -3.41 12.07 15.19
CA THR A 317 -2.15 12.32 14.47
C THR A 317 -2.36 12.42 12.97
N GLY A 318 -3.33 11.71 12.40
CA GLY A 318 -3.74 11.86 11.02
C GLY A 318 -4.32 13.25 10.72
N ALA A 319 -5.20 13.75 11.58
CA ALA A 319 -5.75 15.11 11.47
C ALA A 319 -4.66 16.18 11.55
N TRP A 320 -3.65 15.95 12.38
CA TRP A 320 -2.59 16.90 12.64
C TRP A 320 -1.48 16.91 11.57
N LEU A 321 -1.08 15.75 11.05
CA LEU A 321 0.14 15.64 10.22
C LEU A 321 -0.08 14.98 8.84
N PHE A 322 -1.17 14.24 8.64
CA PHE A 322 -1.41 13.52 7.39
C PHE A 322 -2.34 14.29 6.45
N PHE A 323 -3.51 14.69 6.95
CA PHE A 323 -4.53 15.36 6.13
C PHE A 323 -4.30 16.86 5.83
N PRO A 324 -3.56 17.66 6.61
CA PRO A 324 -3.40 19.09 6.31
C PRO A 324 -2.83 19.36 4.93
N GLN A 325 -1.79 18.65 4.50
CA GLN A 325 -1.22 18.81 3.15
C GLN A 325 -2.22 18.41 2.05
N VAL A 326 -3.02 17.35 2.28
CA VAL A 326 -4.09 16.92 1.35
C VAL A 326 -5.11 18.03 1.16
N ILE A 327 -5.57 18.64 2.25
CA ILE A 327 -6.59 19.70 2.25
C ILE A 327 -6.02 21.01 1.67
N ARG A 328 -4.81 21.40 2.09
CA ARG A 328 -4.13 22.63 1.65
C ARG A 328 -3.96 22.67 0.13
N HIS A 329 -3.62 21.54 -0.49
CA HIS A 329 -3.46 21.42 -1.94
C HIS A 329 -4.72 20.93 -2.66
N ARG A 330 -5.89 20.95 -2.00
CA ARG A 330 -7.20 20.56 -2.57
C ARG A 330 -7.22 19.16 -3.17
N LEU A 331 -6.37 18.26 -2.69
CA LEU A 331 -6.29 16.87 -3.15
C LEU A 331 -7.53 16.09 -2.72
N ASP A 332 -8.11 16.44 -1.58
CA ASP A 332 -9.40 15.93 -1.11
C ASP A 332 -10.52 16.29 -2.09
N VAL A 333 -10.63 17.56 -2.50
CA VAL A 333 -11.64 18.02 -3.47
C VAL A 333 -11.44 17.32 -4.82
N LYS A 334 -10.19 17.24 -5.29
CA LYS A 334 -9.84 16.57 -6.55
C LYS A 334 -10.21 15.09 -6.52
N ALA A 335 -9.86 14.38 -5.44
CA ALA A 335 -10.24 12.99 -5.25
C ALA A 335 -11.77 12.85 -5.26
N ILE A 336 -12.48 13.57 -4.39
CA ILE A 336 -13.94 13.48 -4.32
C ILE A 336 -14.59 13.72 -5.69
N LYS A 337 -14.19 14.78 -6.41
CA LYS A 337 -14.72 15.12 -7.74
C LYS A 337 -14.50 13.98 -8.75
N GLU A 338 -13.31 13.40 -8.80
CA GLU A 338 -13.04 12.26 -9.66
C GLU A 338 -13.85 11.02 -9.25
N SER A 339 -14.02 10.75 -7.94
CA SER A 339 -14.85 9.65 -7.46
C SER A 339 -16.31 9.80 -7.89
N TYR A 340 -16.86 11.02 -7.88
CA TYR A 340 -18.20 11.31 -8.41
C TYR A 340 -18.32 10.96 -9.90
N ILE A 341 -17.33 11.36 -10.70
CA ILE A 341 -17.30 11.06 -12.14
C ILE A 341 -17.30 9.55 -12.38
N TRP A 342 -16.46 8.81 -11.66
CA TRP A 342 -16.41 7.35 -11.75
C TRP A 342 -17.71 6.67 -11.33
N LEU A 343 -18.30 7.13 -10.22
CA LEU A 343 -19.56 6.57 -9.71
C LEU A 343 -20.72 6.83 -10.68
N ARG A 344 -20.77 8.01 -11.30
CA ARG A 344 -21.75 8.35 -12.33
C ARG A 344 -21.59 7.49 -13.58
N LEU A 345 -20.38 7.37 -14.11
CA LEU A 345 -20.10 6.52 -15.27
C LEU A 345 -20.47 5.06 -15.01
N LEU A 346 -20.23 4.56 -13.80
CA LEU A 346 -20.62 3.22 -13.41
C LEU A 346 -22.15 3.08 -13.32
N GLY A 347 -22.84 4.05 -12.71
CA GLY A 347 -24.30 4.06 -12.63
C GLY A 347 -24.96 4.05 -14.01
N GLU A 348 -24.47 4.89 -14.93
CA GLU A 348 -24.95 4.94 -16.32
C GLU A 348 -24.77 3.58 -17.04
N LYS A 349 -23.61 2.94 -16.87
CA LYS A 349 -23.36 1.59 -17.44
C LYS A 349 -24.21 0.49 -16.81
N LEU A 350 -24.61 0.65 -15.55
CA LEU A 350 -25.44 -0.31 -14.82
C LEU A 350 -26.94 -0.01 -14.93
N GLY A 351 -27.34 1.04 -15.65
CA GLY A 351 -28.74 1.47 -15.76
C GLY A 351 -29.33 2.01 -14.45
N VAL A 352 -28.49 2.41 -13.49
CA VAL A 352 -28.92 3.02 -12.23
C VAL A 352 -29.10 4.53 -12.45
N PRO A 353 -30.24 5.13 -12.07
CA PRO A 353 -30.43 6.57 -12.19
C PRO A 353 -29.32 7.33 -11.45
N THR A 354 -28.66 8.27 -12.11
CA THR A 354 -27.53 9.07 -11.54
C THR A 354 -27.91 10.51 -11.25
N GLN A 355 -29.20 10.87 -11.36
CA GLN A 355 -29.69 12.24 -11.18
C GLN A 355 -29.42 12.81 -9.77
N TRP A 356 -29.24 11.94 -8.75
CA TRP A 356 -28.84 12.33 -7.39
C TRP A 356 -27.33 12.61 -7.24
N LEU A 357 -26.51 12.31 -8.25
CA LEU A 357 -25.09 12.68 -8.30
C LEU A 357 -24.93 14.05 -8.96
N ALA A 358 -25.44 15.11 -8.32
CA ALA A 358 -25.23 16.47 -8.78
C ALA A 358 -23.71 16.80 -8.80
N PRO A 359 -23.21 17.51 -9.83
CA PRO A 359 -21.81 17.92 -9.88
C PRO A 359 -21.49 18.83 -8.68
N LEU A 360 -20.38 18.53 -7.99
CA LEU A 360 -19.85 19.42 -6.95
C LEU A 360 -19.41 20.73 -7.60
N HIS A 361 -19.97 21.85 -7.10
CA HIS A 361 -19.53 23.21 -7.43
C HIS A 361 -18.15 23.51 -6.83
#